data_AF-A0A812S2M5-F1
#
_entry.id   AF-A0A812S2M5-F1
#
_cell.length_a   1.000
_cell.length_b   1.000
_cell.length_c   1.000
_cell.angle_alpha   90.00
_cell.angle_beta   90.00
_cell.angle_gamma   90.00
#
_symmetry.space_group_name_H-M   'P 1'
#
loop_
_entity.id
_entity.type
_entity.pdbx_description
1 polymer ?
#
loop_
_entity_poly.entity_id
_entity_poly.type
_entity_poly.pdbx_seq_one_letter_code
_entity_poly.pdbx_strand_id
1 'polypeptide(L)'
;MDLDGLLREAERDELCRQAAKEDRLLAAVAEARRKREELDWRRQLFETMGQEDDDYCRFESHQDLESSDTGRPDSWMDDIAAQAEARTAGAPSMSQILAQQAEAARPLPEPKPKPQSDPEPPPSGKRPRSAGSSEQAEGSQPTAPEDPEAAAEARLEARRQDEAKWKQLEAKVAAVSDNEPPLRLWEAELPWPSGTAENPLNVDASGHPKVVRSQLRAGLLRWHPDKFEQRFGRFLPVDEKVRSSIFGRVKALAQQLTRLM
;
A
#
# COMPACT_ATOMS: atom_id res chain seq x y z
N MET A 1 -12.41 73.30 13.71
CA MET A 1 -12.69 72.03 13.01
C MET A 1 -12.85 72.38 11.55
N ASP A 2 -12.03 71.82 10.68
CA ASP A 2 -12.10 72.08 9.23
C ASP A 2 -13.00 71.02 8.58
N LEU A 3 -14.16 71.44 8.08
CA LEU A 3 -15.17 70.55 7.48
C LEU A 3 -14.70 69.98 6.13
N ASP A 4 -13.90 70.74 5.38
CA ASP A 4 -13.38 70.32 4.08
C ASP A 4 -12.26 69.27 4.22
N GLY A 5 -11.60 69.23 5.38
CA GLY A 5 -10.66 68.18 5.75
C GLY A 5 -11.39 66.85 6.04
N LEU A 6 -12.44 66.90 6.86
CA LEU A 6 -13.24 65.72 7.22
C LEU A 6 -13.95 65.09 6.00
N LEU A 7 -14.44 65.90 5.06
CA LEU A 7 -15.03 65.41 3.80
C LEU A 7 -14.01 64.65 2.96
N ARG A 8 -12.80 65.21 2.75
CA ARG A 8 -11.73 64.56 1.98
C ARG A 8 -11.21 63.27 2.64
N GLU A 9 -11.19 63.22 3.97
CA GLU A 9 -10.84 62.01 4.71
C GLU A 9 -11.90 60.92 4.51
N ALA A 10 -13.19 61.26 4.64
CA ALA A 10 -14.29 60.33 4.40
C ALA A 10 -14.36 59.80 2.95
N GLU A 11 -14.10 60.66 1.95
CA GLU A 11 -13.99 60.26 0.54
C GLU A 11 -12.85 59.27 0.33
N ARG A 12 -11.67 59.54 0.90
CA ARG A 12 -10.50 58.65 0.80
C ARG A 12 -10.76 57.30 1.46
N ASP A 13 -11.41 57.30 2.62
CA ASP A 13 -11.83 56.10 3.33
C ASP A 13 -12.77 55.23 2.50
N GLU A 14 -13.77 55.84 1.86
CA GLU A 14 -14.72 55.11 1.03
C GLU A 14 -14.07 54.56 -0.25
N LEU A 15 -13.14 55.30 -0.88
CA LEU A 15 -12.32 54.79 -1.98
C LEU A 15 -11.46 53.59 -1.55
N CYS A 16 -10.83 53.64 -0.37
CA CYS A 16 -10.08 52.50 0.17
C CYS A 16 -10.98 51.28 0.45
N ARG A 17 -12.21 51.49 0.94
CA ARG A 17 -13.20 50.40 1.10
C ARG A 17 -13.69 49.84 -0.23
N GLN A 18 -13.81 50.66 -1.27
CA GLN A 18 -14.20 50.22 -2.62
C GLN A 18 -13.10 49.37 -3.24
N ALA A 19 -11.85 49.84 -3.25
CA ALA A 19 -10.70 49.05 -3.71
C ALA A 19 -10.60 47.68 -2.99
N ALA A 20 -10.73 47.68 -1.66
CA ALA A 20 -10.70 46.43 -0.88
C ALA A 20 -11.90 45.48 -1.15
N LYS A 21 -13.03 45.98 -1.66
CA LYS A 21 -14.15 45.14 -2.15
C LYS A 21 -13.83 44.57 -3.54
N GLU A 22 -13.27 45.38 -4.43
CA GLU A 22 -12.87 44.98 -5.79
C GLU A 22 -11.78 43.89 -5.75
N ASP A 23 -10.73 44.07 -4.95
CA ASP A 23 -9.67 43.07 -4.76
C ASP A 23 -10.21 41.72 -4.28
N ARG A 24 -11.18 41.73 -3.35
CA ARG A 24 -11.85 40.51 -2.85
C ARG A 24 -12.68 39.83 -3.94
N LEU A 25 -13.37 40.60 -4.78
CA LEU A 25 -14.14 40.06 -5.90
C LEU A 25 -13.21 39.46 -6.97
N LEU A 26 -12.11 40.12 -7.29
CA LEU A 26 -11.10 39.61 -8.23
C LEU A 26 -10.45 38.32 -7.70
N ALA A 27 -10.12 38.26 -6.42
CA ALA A 27 -9.61 37.05 -5.78
C ALA A 27 -10.61 35.88 -5.84
N ALA A 28 -11.89 36.14 -5.52
CA ALA A 28 -12.95 35.13 -5.60
C ALA A 28 -13.18 34.62 -7.04
N VAL A 29 -13.12 35.50 -8.04
CA VAL A 29 -13.20 35.11 -9.46
C VAL A 29 -11.99 34.27 -9.89
N ALA A 30 -10.79 34.62 -9.44
CA ALA A 30 -9.59 33.84 -9.71
C ALA A 30 -9.64 32.44 -9.07
N GLU A 31 -10.16 32.33 -7.84
CA GLU A 31 -10.37 31.05 -7.15
C GLU A 31 -11.44 30.19 -7.85
N ALA A 32 -12.58 30.79 -8.23
CA ALA A 32 -13.64 30.11 -8.97
C ALA A 32 -13.14 29.60 -10.34
N ARG A 33 -12.29 30.38 -11.02
CA ARG A 33 -11.64 29.97 -12.26
C ARG A 33 -10.68 28.79 -12.04
N ARG A 34 -9.82 28.84 -11.02
CA ARG A 34 -8.94 27.70 -10.67
C ARG A 34 -9.73 26.44 -10.35
N LYS A 35 -10.82 26.53 -9.59
CA LYS A 35 -11.71 25.39 -9.28
C LYS A 35 -12.34 24.80 -10.53
N ARG A 36 -12.72 25.64 -11.50
CA ARG A 36 -13.21 25.17 -12.80
C ARG A 36 -12.12 24.48 -13.61
N GLU A 37 -10.95 25.11 -13.74
CA GLU A 37 -9.79 24.53 -14.44
C GLU A 37 -9.35 23.19 -13.81
N GLU A 38 -9.44 23.05 -12.48
CA GLU A 38 -9.20 21.79 -11.77
C GLU A 38 -10.29 20.73 -12.05
N LEU A 39 -11.57 21.10 -12.07
CA LEU A 39 -12.66 20.18 -12.42
C LEU A 39 -12.59 19.73 -13.88
N ASP A 40 -12.28 20.65 -14.80
CA ASP A 40 -12.08 20.35 -16.22
C ASP A 40 -10.85 19.44 -16.41
N TRP A 41 -9.74 19.69 -15.69
CA TRP A 41 -8.57 18.80 -15.68
C TRP A 41 -8.87 17.42 -15.10
N ARG A 42 -9.61 17.33 -13.98
CA ARG A 42 -10.05 16.05 -13.39
C ARG A 42 -10.94 15.28 -14.37
N ARG A 43 -11.90 15.94 -15.03
CA ARG A 43 -12.72 15.32 -16.09
C ARG A 43 -11.84 14.79 -17.21
N GLN A 44 -10.93 15.61 -17.73
CA GLN A 44 -10.03 15.20 -18.81
C GLN A 44 -9.15 14.00 -18.40
N LEU A 45 -8.65 13.97 -17.17
CA LEU A 45 -7.91 12.84 -16.61
C LEU A 45 -8.74 11.56 -16.59
N PHE A 46 -10.03 11.64 -16.23
CA PHE A 46 -10.94 10.49 -16.27
C PHE A 46 -11.29 10.06 -17.70
N GLU A 47 -11.51 11.00 -18.62
CA GLU A 47 -11.81 10.72 -20.03
C GLU A 47 -10.60 10.06 -20.73
N THR A 48 -9.37 10.54 -20.53
CA THR A 48 -8.18 9.95 -21.15
C THR A 48 -7.76 8.62 -20.53
N MET A 49 -7.87 8.47 -19.20
CA MET A 49 -7.55 7.20 -18.52
C MET A 49 -8.64 6.14 -18.67
N GLY A 50 -9.88 6.54 -18.96
CA GLY A 50 -11.02 5.63 -19.15
C GLY A 50 -11.13 5.04 -20.56
N GLN A 51 -10.30 5.48 -21.51
CA GLN A 51 -10.38 5.09 -22.93
C GLN A 51 -9.36 4.03 -23.38
N GLU A 52 -8.40 3.65 -22.53
CA GLU A 52 -7.37 2.66 -22.90
C GLU A 52 -7.69 1.20 -22.50
N ASP A 53 -8.71 0.98 -21.65
CA ASP A 53 -9.17 -0.36 -21.19
C ASP A 53 -10.66 -0.62 -21.58
N ASP A 54 -10.99 -0.50 -22.87
CA ASP A 54 -12.35 -0.72 -23.43
C ASP A 54 -12.91 -2.15 -23.23
N ASP A 55 -12.11 -3.09 -22.70
CA ASP A 55 -12.50 -4.46 -22.34
C ASP A 55 -12.86 -4.66 -20.85
N TYR A 56 -12.70 -3.66 -19.96
CA TYR A 56 -13.00 -3.83 -18.52
C TYR A 56 -13.87 -2.74 -17.90
N CYS A 57 -15.18 -3.02 -17.92
CA CYS A 57 -16.23 -2.37 -17.13
C CYS A 57 -16.44 -0.87 -17.40
N ARG A 58 -17.43 -0.60 -18.26
CA ARG A 58 -18.21 0.65 -18.30
C ARG A 58 -18.64 1.07 -16.89
N PHE A 59 -17.86 1.93 -16.25
CA PHE A 59 -18.21 2.50 -14.96
C PHE A 59 -19.44 3.39 -15.12
N GLU A 60 -20.46 3.13 -14.31
CA GLU A 60 -21.61 4.02 -14.16
C GLU A 60 -21.15 5.40 -13.69
N SER A 61 -21.80 6.46 -14.15
CA SER A 61 -21.32 7.81 -13.85
C SER A 61 -21.51 8.10 -12.35
N HIS A 62 -20.71 9.05 -11.82
CA HIS A 62 -20.85 9.48 -10.43
C HIS A 62 -22.28 10.02 -10.11
N GLN A 63 -23.04 10.40 -11.14
CA GLN A 63 -24.41 10.87 -11.02
C GLN A 63 -25.42 9.70 -10.92
N ASP A 64 -25.11 8.55 -11.54
CA ASP A 64 -25.91 7.33 -11.43
C ASP A 64 -25.72 6.65 -10.05
N LEU A 65 -24.48 6.69 -9.53
CA LEU A 65 -24.12 6.18 -8.20
C LEU A 65 -24.79 6.94 -7.04
N GLU A 66 -25.02 8.25 -7.19
CA GLU A 66 -25.81 9.02 -6.20
C GLU A 66 -27.33 8.78 -6.34
N SER A 67 -27.80 8.35 -7.51
CA SER A 67 -29.23 8.05 -7.71
C SER A 67 -29.65 6.68 -7.15
N SER A 68 -28.72 5.73 -7.09
CA SER A 68 -28.97 4.32 -6.75
C SER A 68 -28.97 4.03 -5.24
N ASP A 69 -28.51 4.95 -4.41
CA ASP A 69 -28.47 4.87 -2.93
C ASP A 69 -29.86 5.02 -2.24
N THR A 70 -30.96 4.89 -2.99
CA THR A 70 -32.32 5.17 -2.49
C THR A 70 -33.29 3.97 -2.51
N GLY A 71 -32.86 2.77 -2.92
CA GLY A 71 -33.83 1.71 -3.26
C GLY A 71 -33.46 0.24 -3.08
N ARG A 72 -32.25 -0.13 -2.61
CA ARG A 72 -31.92 -1.55 -2.35
C ARG A 72 -31.15 -1.73 -1.04
N PRO A 73 -31.70 -2.43 -0.03
CA PRO A 73 -30.90 -2.81 1.13
C PRO A 73 -29.82 -3.82 0.71
N ASP A 74 -28.59 -3.58 1.15
CA ASP A 74 -27.43 -4.43 0.91
C ASP A 74 -27.56 -5.78 1.67
N SER A 75 -28.25 -6.73 1.03
CA SER A 75 -28.39 -8.13 1.47
C SER A 75 -27.07 -8.80 1.88
N TRP A 76 -25.93 -8.29 1.43
CA TRP A 76 -24.61 -8.81 1.78
C TRP A 76 -24.19 -8.52 3.23
N MET A 77 -24.59 -7.38 3.83
CA MET A 77 -24.32 -7.15 5.26
C MET A 77 -25.13 -8.10 6.14
N ASP A 78 -26.38 -8.38 5.76
CA ASP A 78 -27.23 -9.38 6.43
C ASP A 78 -26.67 -10.80 6.25
N ASP A 79 -26.14 -11.16 5.07
CA ASP A 79 -25.44 -12.44 4.85
C ASP A 79 -24.18 -12.58 5.74
N ILE A 80 -23.43 -11.50 5.96
CA ILE A 80 -22.28 -11.49 6.88
C ILE A 80 -22.74 -11.67 8.33
N ALA A 81 -23.80 -10.98 8.74
CA ALA A 81 -24.38 -11.12 10.08
C ALA A 81 -24.88 -12.56 10.32
N ALA A 82 -25.62 -13.13 9.37
CA ALA A 82 -26.08 -14.51 9.42
C ALA A 82 -24.92 -15.53 9.46
N GLN A 83 -23.83 -15.31 8.71
CA GLN A 83 -22.63 -16.15 8.81
C GLN A 83 -21.91 -16.01 10.16
N ALA A 84 -21.93 -14.82 10.78
CA ALA A 84 -21.35 -14.63 12.11
C ALA A 84 -22.17 -15.37 13.18
N GLU A 85 -23.50 -15.28 13.14
CA GLU A 85 -24.40 -16.00 14.05
C GLU A 85 -24.35 -17.52 13.86
N ALA A 86 -24.27 -18.02 12.62
CA ALA A 86 -24.10 -19.44 12.36
C ALA A 86 -22.79 -19.99 12.94
N ARG A 87 -21.72 -19.18 12.97
CA ARG A 87 -20.42 -19.55 13.56
C ARG A 87 -20.44 -19.53 15.09
N THR A 88 -21.18 -18.62 15.73
CA THR A 88 -21.31 -18.61 17.20
C THR A 88 -22.26 -19.70 17.70
N ALA A 89 -23.32 -20.03 16.94
CA ALA A 89 -24.24 -21.12 17.28
C ALA A 89 -23.61 -22.53 17.14
N GLY A 90 -22.63 -22.70 16.24
CA GLY A 90 -21.93 -23.97 16.02
C GLY A 90 -20.65 -24.18 16.85
N ALA A 91 -20.18 -23.17 17.57
CA ALA A 91 -18.94 -23.27 18.35
C ALA A 91 -19.20 -23.94 19.72
N PRO A 92 -18.47 -25.02 20.10
CA PRO A 92 -18.56 -25.56 21.44
C PRO A 92 -18.10 -24.51 22.45
N SER A 93 -18.93 -24.28 23.48
CA SER A 93 -18.64 -23.27 24.51
C SER A 93 -17.26 -23.50 25.14
N MET A 94 -16.56 -22.44 25.51
CA MET A 94 -15.26 -22.56 26.20
C MET A 94 -15.36 -23.43 27.48
N SER A 95 -16.54 -23.48 28.12
CA SER A 95 -16.81 -24.38 29.24
C SER A 95 -16.87 -25.87 28.85
N GLN A 96 -17.35 -26.22 27.65
CA GLN A 96 -17.28 -27.59 27.13
C GLN A 96 -15.85 -27.99 26.76
N ILE A 97 -15.07 -27.05 26.20
CA ILE A 97 -13.65 -27.29 25.88
C ILE A 97 -12.85 -27.54 27.16
N LEU A 98 -13.05 -26.75 28.23
CA LEU A 98 -12.43 -27.02 29.53
C LEU A 98 -12.92 -28.35 30.15
N ALA A 99 -14.21 -28.69 30.02
CA ALA A 99 -14.74 -29.95 30.56
C ALA A 99 -14.11 -31.18 29.87
N GLN A 100 -13.94 -31.16 28.54
CA GLN A 100 -13.27 -32.24 27.81
C GLN A 100 -11.79 -32.37 28.18
N GLN A 101 -11.08 -31.26 28.40
CA GLN A 101 -9.69 -31.30 28.88
C GLN A 101 -9.58 -31.84 30.32
N ALA A 102 -10.54 -31.53 31.20
CA ALA A 102 -10.59 -32.06 32.56
C ALA A 102 -10.89 -33.57 32.60
N GLU A 103 -11.74 -34.07 31.69
CA GLU A 103 -12.07 -35.50 31.62
C GLU A 103 -10.91 -36.33 31.03
N ALA A 104 -10.16 -35.78 30.07
CA ALA A 104 -8.94 -36.39 29.54
C ALA A 104 -7.78 -36.46 30.54
N ALA A 105 -7.84 -35.70 31.65
CA ALA A 105 -6.79 -35.63 32.67
C ALA A 105 -6.94 -36.67 33.81
N ARG A 106 -7.86 -37.64 33.71
CA ARG A 106 -8.01 -38.72 34.71
C ARG A 106 -6.85 -39.72 34.65
N PRO A 107 -6.05 -39.90 35.72
CA PRO A 107 -4.94 -40.85 35.72
C PRO A 107 -5.42 -42.31 35.83
N LEU A 108 -4.87 -43.19 34.97
CA LEU A 108 -4.92 -44.64 35.19
C LEU A 108 -3.96 -45.06 36.32
N PRO A 109 -4.24 -46.17 37.04
CA PRO A 109 -3.43 -46.61 38.18
C PRO A 109 -2.05 -47.17 37.77
N GLU A 110 -1.03 -46.79 38.54
CA GLU A 110 0.38 -47.17 38.33
C GLU A 110 0.69 -48.65 38.63
N PRO A 111 1.62 -49.27 37.86
CA PRO A 111 2.38 -50.44 38.31
C PRO A 111 3.79 -50.08 38.83
N LYS A 112 4.26 -50.87 39.80
CA LYS A 112 5.44 -50.64 40.66
C LYS A 112 6.83 -50.70 39.97
N PRO A 113 7.89 -50.09 40.57
CA PRO A 113 9.22 -49.96 39.97
C PRO A 113 10.15 -51.17 40.18
N LYS A 114 11.22 -51.24 39.37
CA LYS A 114 12.44 -52.05 39.59
C LYS A 114 13.71 -51.28 39.17
N PRO A 115 14.91 -51.65 39.67
CA PRO A 115 16.02 -50.70 39.85
C PRO A 115 17.22 -50.82 38.90
N GLN A 116 17.96 -49.70 38.84
CA GLN A 116 19.40 -49.48 38.56
C GLN A 116 20.28 -50.56 37.91
N SER A 117 21.02 -50.13 36.88
CA SER A 117 22.45 -50.49 36.67
C SER A 117 23.15 -49.49 35.73
N ASP A 118 24.11 -48.72 36.25
CA ASP A 118 25.20 -48.04 35.52
C ASP A 118 26.31 -49.09 35.13
N PRO A 119 27.46 -48.80 34.46
CA PRO A 119 28.03 -47.49 34.09
C PRO A 119 28.81 -47.36 32.72
N GLU A 120 29.21 -46.11 32.41
CA GLU A 120 30.53 -45.69 31.83
C GLU A 120 30.83 -45.75 30.28
N PRO A 121 31.91 -45.10 29.73
CA PRO A 121 31.78 -43.86 28.92
C PRO A 121 32.66 -43.91 27.62
N PRO A 122 33.50 -42.90 27.22
CA PRO A 122 33.39 -41.44 27.01
C PRO A 122 33.34 -41.16 25.46
N PRO A 123 34.09 -40.26 24.75
CA PRO A 123 34.81 -39.00 25.07
C PRO A 123 34.65 -37.81 24.06
N SER A 124 35.28 -36.67 24.40
CA SER A 124 35.92 -35.64 23.52
C SER A 124 35.11 -34.70 22.61
N GLY A 125 35.30 -33.37 22.76
CA GLY A 125 34.82 -32.41 21.74
C GLY A 125 34.96 -30.89 21.91
N LYS A 126 36.07 -30.34 22.42
CA LYS A 126 36.63 -28.98 22.12
C LYS A 126 35.70 -27.72 22.09
N ARG A 127 35.99 -26.78 23.01
CA ARG A 127 35.87 -25.30 22.84
C ARG A 127 36.76 -24.80 21.66
N PRO A 128 36.42 -23.69 20.96
CA PRO A 128 36.71 -22.30 21.41
C PRO A 128 35.51 -21.33 21.14
N ARG A 129 35.27 -20.14 21.73
CA ARG A 129 36.07 -18.95 22.14
C ARG A 129 36.79 -18.20 21.00
N SER A 130 36.21 -17.07 20.56
CA SER A 130 36.84 -15.72 20.49
C SER A 130 36.40 -14.90 19.27
N ALA A 131 36.23 -13.58 19.49
CA ALA A 131 36.20 -12.48 18.52
C ALA A 131 35.15 -12.54 17.37
N GLY A 132 34.47 -11.45 16.99
CA GLY A 132 34.76 -10.05 17.25
C GLY A 132 35.46 -9.41 16.07
N SER A 133 34.70 -9.06 15.03
CA SER A 133 35.09 -8.06 14.05
C SER A 133 33.87 -7.20 13.75
N SER A 134 33.97 -5.92 14.11
CA SER A 134 33.01 -4.89 13.76
C SER A 134 33.55 -4.21 12.51
N GLU A 135 32.95 -4.51 11.36
CA GLU A 135 33.20 -3.73 10.15
C GLU A 135 32.01 -2.79 9.93
N GLN A 136 32.34 -1.52 9.78
CA GLN A 136 31.39 -0.43 9.64
C GLN A 136 30.73 -0.53 8.27
N ALA A 137 29.47 -0.96 8.25
CA ALA A 137 28.58 -0.48 7.20
C ALA A 137 28.43 1.03 7.41
N GLU A 138 28.90 1.84 6.46
CA GLU A 138 28.55 3.25 6.37
C GLU A 138 27.05 3.35 6.09
N GLY A 139 26.27 3.26 7.16
CA GLY A 139 24.88 3.63 7.16
C GLY A 139 24.80 5.13 6.93
N SER A 140 24.67 5.52 5.66
CA SER A 140 24.03 6.78 5.28
C SER A 140 22.63 6.79 5.89
N GLN A 141 22.55 7.24 7.15
CA GLN A 141 21.28 7.53 7.78
C GLN A 141 20.59 8.57 6.89
N PRO A 142 19.37 8.32 6.40
CA PRO A 142 18.61 9.37 5.75
C PRO A 142 18.39 10.45 6.80
N THR A 143 18.96 11.64 6.56
CA THR A 143 18.76 12.82 7.38
C THR A 143 17.26 13.00 7.57
N ALA A 144 16.81 13.04 8.82
CA ALA A 144 15.39 13.23 9.09
C ALA A 144 14.92 14.53 8.41
N PRO A 145 13.88 14.50 7.57
CA PRO A 145 13.44 15.71 6.87
C PRO A 145 12.95 16.73 7.89
N GLU A 146 13.52 17.93 7.84
CA GLU A 146 13.19 19.05 8.74
C GLU A 146 11.79 19.64 8.48
N ASP A 147 11.06 19.08 7.50
CA ASP A 147 9.70 19.49 7.13
C ASP A 147 8.84 18.25 6.74
N PRO A 148 7.67 18.03 7.38
CA PRO A 148 6.76 16.94 7.02
C PRO A 148 6.16 17.06 5.60
N GLU A 149 6.02 18.27 5.06
CA GLU A 149 5.51 18.50 3.69
C GLU A 149 6.55 18.05 2.66
N ALA A 150 7.81 18.47 2.80
CA ALA A 150 8.92 18.00 1.96
C ALA A 150 9.07 16.46 2.02
N ALA A 151 8.83 15.85 3.18
CA ALA A 151 8.80 14.39 3.33
C ALA A 151 7.64 13.73 2.57
N ALA A 152 6.48 14.39 2.48
CA ALA A 152 5.34 13.90 1.70
C ALA A 152 5.57 14.06 0.19
N GLU A 153 6.09 15.20 -0.25
CA GLU A 153 6.47 15.44 -1.65
C GLU A 153 7.52 14.43 -2.15
N ALA A 154 8.57 14.16 -1.36
CA ALA A 154 9.59 13.17 -1.70
C ALA A 154 8.99 11.76 -1.88
N ARG A 155 8.02 11.35 -1.06
CA ARG A 155 7.32 10.06 -1.20
C ARG A 155 6.45 10.00 -2.46
N LEU A 156 5.82 11.12 -2.84
CA LEU A 156 5.01 11.20 -4.05
C LEU A 156 5.87 11.17 -5.32
N GLU A 157 6.99 11.88 -5.32
CA GLU A 157 7.94 11.90 -6.44
C GLU A 157 8.62 10.52 -6.60
N ALA A 158 9.04 9.88 -5.51
CA ALA A 158 9.57 8.51 -5.55
C ALA A 158 8.55 7.52 -6.15
N ARG A 159 7.27 7.61 -5.76
CA ARG A 159 6.20 6.80 -6.37
C ARG A 159 5.99 7.10 -7.86
N ARG A 160 6.01 8.38 -8.27
CA ARG A 160 5.91 8.79 -9.67
C ARG A 160 7.02 8.18 -10.52
N GLN A 161 8.26 8.20 -10.01
CA GLN A 161 9.41 7.60 -10.68
C GLN A 161 9.29 6.07 -10.79
N ASP A 162 8.84 5.39 -9.74
CA ASP A 162 8.64 3.94 -9.77
C ASP A 162 7.49 3.52 -10.70
N GLU A 163 6.42 4.30 -10.78
CA GLU A 163 5.35 4.08 -11.76
C GLU A 163 5.83 4.32 -13.19
N ALA A 164 6.65 5.35 -13.44
CA ALA A 164 7.25 5.60 -14.75
C ALA A 164 8.16 4.45 -15.19
N LYS A 165 9.04 3.95 -14.30
CA LYS A 165 9.87 2.76 -14.57
C LYS A 165 9.01 1.52 -14.84
N TRP A 166 7.90 1.35 -14.12
CA TRP A 166 6.97 0.24 -14.34
C TRP A 166 6.31 0.30 -15.72
N LYS A 167 5.75 1.46 -16.12
CA LYS A 167 5.16 1.65 -17.45
C LYS A 167 6.19 1.44 -18.56
N GLN A 168 7.45 1.85 -18.37
CA GLN A 168 8.54 1.55 -19.29
C GLN A 168 8.83 0.05 -19.41
N LEU A 169 8.77 -0.71 -18.31
CA LEU A 169 8.91 -2.17 -18.36
C LEU A 169 7.76 -2.82 -19.13
N GLU A 170 6.52 -2.41 -18.85
CA GLU A 170 5.33 -2.95 -19.53
C GLU A 170 5.35 -2.65 -21.04
N ALA A 171 5.72 -1.42 -21.43
CA ALA A 171 5.89 -1.06 -22.83
C ALA A 171 6.98 -1.89 -23.53
N LYS A 172 8.13 -2.12 -22.88
CA LYS A 172 9.17 -3.01 -23.41
C LYS A 172 8.66 -4.44 -23.59
N VAL A 173 7.96 -4.98 -22.59
CA VAL A 173 7.42 -6.35 -22.60
C VAL A 173 6.32 -6.53 -23.66
N ALA A 174 5.50 -5.50 -23.89
CA ALA A 174 4.48 -5.49 -24.95
C ALA A 174 5.08 -5.35 -26.36
N ALA A 175 6.21 -4.65 -26.51
CA ALA A 175 6.90 -4.48 -27.78
C ALA A 175 7.65 -5.74 -28.27
N VAL A 176 7.93 -6.72 -27.40
CA VAL A 176 8.58 -7.98 -27.80
C VAL A 176 7.62 -8.81 -28.65
N SER A 177 7.81 -8.74 -29.97
CA SER A 177 7.21 -9.66 -30.94
C SER A 177 7.97 -10.99 -30.94
N ASP A 178 7.29 -12.10 -31.28
CA ASP A 178 7.88 -13.45 -31.34
C ASP A 178 9.04 -13.61 -32.35
N ASN A 179 9.29 -12.59 -33.18
CA ASN A 179 10.38 -12.55 -34.17
C ASN A 179 11.68 -11.88 -33.67
N GLU A 180 11.67 -11.27 -32.48
CA GLU A 180 12.85 -10.58 -31.91
C GLU A 180 13.64 -11.47 -30.92
N PRO A 181 14.93 -11.19 -30.67
CA PRO A 181 15.69 -11.92 -29.66
C PRO A 181 15.00 -11.85 -28.27
N PRO A 182 14.98 -12.95 -27.50
CA PRO A 182 14.20 -13.02 -26.27
C PRO A 182 14.71 -12.01 -25.25
N LEU A 183 13.84 -11.06 -24.87
CA LEU A 183 14.08 -10.11 -23.78
C LEU A 183 14.38 -10.87 -22.48
N ARG A 184 15.50 -10.56 -21.84
CA ARG A 184 15.96 -11.19 -20.59
C ARG A 184 15.97 -10.18 -19.46
N LEU A 185 14.91 -10.18 -18.65
CA LEU A 185 14.75 -9.27 -17.51
C LEU A 185 15.60 -9.74 -16.33
N TRP A 186 16.76 -9.10 -16.15
CA TRP A 186 17.63 -9.34 -14.99
C TRP A 186 17.11 -8.63 -13.75
N GLU A 187 17.60 -9.02 -12.56
CA GLU A 187 17.16 -8.41 -11.29
C GLU A 187 17.36 -6.88 -11.27
N ALA A 188 18.40 -6.35 -11.92
CA ALA A 188 18.65 -4.90 -12.00
C ALA A 188 17.71 -4.14 -12.98
N GLU A 189 17.05 -4.84 -13.90
CA GLU A 189 16.13 -4.24 -14.88
C GLU A 189 14.69 -4.18 -14.36
N LEU A 190 14.39 -4.95 -13.31
CA LEU A 190 13.09 -4.92 -12.67
C LEU A 190 12.91 -3.61 -11.87
N PRO A 191 11.79 -2.90 -12.05
CA PRO A 191 11.48 -1.62 -11.41
C PRO A 191 11.04 -1.85 -9.95
N TRP A 192 11.96 -2.34 -9.12
CA TRP A 192 11.73 -2.54 -7.70
C TRP A 192 11.29 -1.24 -7.03
N PRO A 193 10.33 -1.29 -6.10
CA PRO A 193 9.81 -0.09 -5.50
C PRO A 193 10.83 0.47 -4.49
N SER A 194 10.94 1.80 -4.44
CA SER A 194 11.98 2.56 -3.73
C SER A 194 11.73 2.77 -2.24
N GLY A 195 10.62 2.24 -1.69
CA GLY A 195 10.26 2.43 -0.29
C GLY A 195 11.02 1.55 0.69
N THR A 196 10.74 1.76 1.99
CA THR A 196 11.40 1.06 3.08
C THR A 196 10.91 -0.38 3.20
N ALA A 197 11.64 -1.23 3.96
CA ALA A 197 11.22 -2.61 4.21
C ALA A 197 9.88 -2.73 4.99
N GLU A 198 9.44 -1.66 5.65
CA GLU A 198 8.15 -1.57 6.33
C GLU A 198 7.05 -1.03 5.41
N ASN A 199 7.40 -0.15 4.47
CA ASN A 199 6.47 0.48 3.53
C ASN A 199 7.09 0.53 2.12
N PRO A 200 7.13 -0.60 1.41
CA PRO A 200 7.88 -0.70 0.16
C PRO A 200 7.34 0.20 -0.95
N LEU A 201 6.05 0.55 -0.89
CA LEU A 201 5.39 1.42 -1.88
C LEU A 201 5.29 2.90 -1.44
N ASN A 202 5.95 3.30 -0.34
CA ASN A 202 5.91 4.65 0.22
C ASN A 202 4.47 5.20 0.44
N VAL A 203 3.51 4.31 0.71
CA VAL A 203 2.08 4.64 0.90
C VAL A 203 1.91 5.51 2.13
N ASP A 204 1.07 6.53 2.03
CA ASP A 204 0.78 7.41 3.16
C ASP A 204 -0.32 6.79 4.04
N ALA A 205 0.09 6.29 5.22
CA ALA A 205 -0.81 5.71 6.20
C ALA A 205 -1.77 6.75 6.84
N SER A 206 -1.47 8.04 6.74
CA SER A 206 -2.37 9.10 7.22
C SER A 206 -3.48 9.48 6.22
N GLY A 207 -3.37 9.00 4.97
CA GLY A 207 -4.34 9.23 3.91
C GLY A 207 -5.66 8.47 4.11
N HIS A 208 -6.66 8.82 3.30
CA HIS A 208 -8.00 8.24 3.41
C HIS A 208 -7.99 6.69 3.28
N PRO A 209 -8.57 5.91 4.22
CA PRO A 209 -8.42 4.44 4.25
C PRO A 209 -8.88 3.67 3.01
N LYS A 210 -9.77 4.25 2.18
CA LYS A 210 -10.15 3.67 0.87
C LYS A 210 -9.02 3.80 -0.15
N VAL A 211 -8.29 4.92 -0.14
CA VAL A 211 -7.16 5.19 -1.06
C VAL A 211 -5.96 4.33 -0.68
N VAL A 212 -5.62 4.27 0.62
CA VAL A 212 -4.53 3.43 1.15
C VAL A 212 -4.73 1.96 0.76
N ARG A 213 -5.91 1.40 1.03
CA ARG A 213 -6.23 0.01 0.66
C ARG A 213 -6.24 -0.22 -0.86
N SER A 214 -6.65 0.77 -1.65
CA SER A 214 -6.58 0.69 -3.12
C SER A 214 -5.13 0.60 -3.62
N GLN A 215 -4.25 1.48 -3.11
CA GLN A 215 -2.83 1.49 -3.45
C GLN A 215 -2.11 0.19 -3.05
N LEU A 216 -2.40 -0.32 -1.84
CA LEU A 216 -1.85 -1.61 -1.38
C LEU A 216 -2.36 -2.80 -2.22
N ARG A 217 -3.63 -2.82 -2.62
CA ARG A 217 -4.19 -3.86 -3.50
C ARG A 217 -3.60 -3.82 -4.90
N ALA A 218 -3.46 -2.64 -5.50
CA ALA A 218 -2.82 -2.48 -6.81
C ALA A 218 -1.35 -2.95 -6.77
N GLY A 219 -0.62 -2.57 -5.71
CA GLY A 219 0.73 -3.07 -5.45
C GLY A 219 0.80 -4.58 -5.26
N LEU A 220 -0.15 -5.18 -4.53
CA LEU A 220 -0.22 -6.62 -4.33
C LEU A 220 -0.49 -7.35 -5.64
N LEU A 221 -1.42 -6.89 -6.48
CA LEU A 221 -1.68 -7.48 -7.80
C LEU A 221 -0.44 -7.42 -8.72
N ARG A 222 0.32 -6.32 -8.64
CA ARG A 222 1.56 -6.12 -9.39
C ARG A 222 2.69 -7.06 -8.94
N TRP A 223 2.85 -7.27 -7.64
CA TRP A 223 3.94 -8.03 -7.03
C TRP A 223 3.52 -9.40 -6.45
N HIS A 224 2.33 -9.92 -6.78
CA HIS A 224 1.91 -11.25 -6.36
C HIS A 224 2.71 -12.30 -7.14
N PRO A 225 3.33 -13.32 -6.51
CA PRO A 225 4.26 -14.24 -7.18
C PRO A 225 3.63 -14.94 -8.40
N ASP A 226 2.40 -15.44 -8.29
CA ASP A 226 1.67 -16.08 -9.39
C ASP A 226 1.38 -15.10 -10.56
N LYS A 227 1.00 -13.85 -10.27
CA LYS A 227 0.72 -12.85 -11.32
C LYS A 227 1.99 -12.33 -11.97
N PHE A 228 3.05 -12.21 -11.18
CA PHE A 228 4.39 -11.88 -11.67
C PHE A 228 4.94 -13.00 -12.57
N GLU A 229 4.75 -14.27 -12.19
CA GLU A 229 5.15 -15.41 -13.04
C GLU A 229 4.33 -15.47 -14.34
N GLN A 230 3.02 -15.28 -14.28
CA GLN A 230 2.15 -15.25 -15.47
C GLN A 230 2.56 -14.15 -16.46
N ARG A 231 2.94 -12.95 -15.99
CA ARG A 231 3.31 -11.82 -16.86
C ARG A 231 4.77 -11.84 -17.31
N PHE A 232 5.70 -12.13 -16.39
CA PHE A 232 7.15 -11.97 -16.62
C PHE A 232 7.92 -13.29 -16.70
N GLY A 233 7.33 -14.42 -16.30
CA GLY A 233 8.03 -15.71 -16.18
C GLY A 233 8.66 -16.26 -17.47
N ARG A 234 8.20 -15.80 -18.64
CA ARG A 234 8.78 -16.09 -19.97
C ARG A 234 10.01 -15.25 -20.34
N PHE A 235 10.19 -14.11 -19.67
CA PHE A 235 11.29 -13.16 -19.89
C PHE A 235 12.38 -13.24 -18.81
N LEU A 236 12.16 -13.99 -17.73
CA LEU A 236 13.18 -14.20 -16.70
C LEU A 236 14.30 -15.12 -17.21
N PRO A 237 15.55 -14.93 -16.74
CA PRO A 237 16.65 -15.84 -17.06
C PRO A 237 16.35 -17.30 -16.74
N VAL A 238 16.90 -18.21 -17.55
CA VAL A 238 16.86 -19.66 -17.35
C VAL A 238 17.76 -20.11 -16.17
N ASP A 239 18.63 -19.22 -15.67
CA ASP A 239 19.41 -19.50 -14.46
C ASP A 239 18.49 -19.50 -13.23
N GLU A 240 18.27 -20.70 -12.70
CA GLU A 240 17.44 -20.97 -11.54
C GLU A 240 17.83 -20.15 -10.31
N LYS A 241 19.11 -19.80 -10.14
CA LYS A 241 19.56 -18.96 -9.01
C LYS A 241 19.02 -17.53 -9.13
N VAL A 242 19.07 -16.96 -10.32
CA VAL A 242 18.56 -15.60 -10.59
C VAL A 242 17.04 -15.59 -10.53
N ARG A 243 16.38 -16.60 -11.13
CA ARG A 243 14.93 -16.79 -11.05
C ARG A 243 14.46 -16.90 -9.59
N SER A 244 15.10 -17.75 -8.79
CA SER A 244 14.81 -17.92 -7.37
C SER A 244 15.07 -16.65 -6.54
N SER A 245 16.12 -15.88 -6.83
CA SER A 245 16.38 -14.56 -6.18
C SER A 245 15.21 -13.61 -6.40
N ILE A 246 14.83 -13.41 -7.66
CA ILE A 246 13.74 -12.53 -8.08
C ILE A 246 12.42 -12.95 -7.42
N PHE A 247 12.03 -14.23 -7.52
CA PHE A 247 10.80 -14.70 -6.89
C PHE A 247 10.83 -14.65 -5.36
N GLY A 248 11.99 -14.85 -4.73
CA GLY A 248 12.18 -14.64 -3.30
C GLY A 248 11.88 -13.20 -2.88
N ARG A 249 12.38 -12.23 -3.64
CA ARG A 249 12.14 -10.79 -3.43
C ARG A 249 10.69 -10.39 -3.71
N VAL A 250 10.09 -10.87 -4.80
CA VAL A 250 8.65 -10.68 -5.12
C VAL A 250 7.77 -11.23 -4.00
N LYS A 251 8.07 -12.43 -3.49
CA LYS A 251 7.35 -13.04 -2.37
C LYS A 251 7.50 -12.23 -1.07
N ALA A 252 8.69 -11.70 -0.79
CA ALA A 252 8.91 -10.84 0.38
C ALA A 252 8.08 -9.54 0.29
N LEU A 253 8.06 -8.88 -0.88
CA LEU A 253 7.23 -7.71 -1.14
C LEU A 253 5.74 -8.01 -0.96
N ALA A 254 5.23 -9.10 -1.55
CA ALA A 254 3.84 -9.50 -1.39
C ALA A 254 3.48 -9.75 0.09
N GLN A 255 4.37 -10.39 0.86
CA GLN A 255 4.17 -10.60 2.30
C GLN A 255 4.19 -9.30 3.11
N GLN A 256 5.03 -8.32 2.74
CA GLN A 256 5.04 -7.00 3.37
C GLN A 256 3.73 -6.25 3.08
N LEU A 257 3.27 -6.25 1.83
CA LEU A 257 2.03 -5.58 1.44
C LEU A 257 0.78 -6.17 2.12
N THR A 258 0.71 -7.48 2.28
CA THR A 258 -0.39 -8.14 3.02
C THR A 258 -0.38 -7.81 4.52
N ARG A 259 0.76 -7.43 5.11
CA ARG A 259 0.84 -6.98 6.52
C ARG A 259 0.39 -5.54 6.72
N LEU A 260 0.32 -4.74 5.66
CA LEU A 260 -0.10 -3.34 5.68
C LEU A 260 -1.60 -3.14 5.38
N MET A 261 -2.31 -4.19 4.98
CA MET A 261 -3.70 -4.15 4.49
C MET A 261 -4.74 -4.39 5.59
#